data_AF-A0A2V8K6N7-F1
#
_entry.id   AF-A0A2V8K6N7-F1
#
_cell.length_a   1.000
_cell.length_b   1.000
_cell.length_c   1.000
_cell.angle_alpha   90.00
_cell.angle_beta   90.00
_cell.angle_gamma   90.00
#
_symmetry.space_group_name_H-M   'P 1'
#
loop_
_entity.id
_entity.type
_entity.pdbx_description
1 polymer ?
#
loop_
_entity_poly.entity_id
_entity_poly.type
_entity_poly.pdbx_seq_one_letter_code
_entity_poly.pdbx_strand_id
1 'polypeptide(L)'
;CPETRKGCSPAQSAAVTVIPGVVFSGSLDGHLRAHSTADGRVIWDFDTAREFTTVNGVSGHGGAINGPGPTTAGGMLFVNSGYGFLGQMAGNVLLAFAPE
;
A
#
# COMPACT_ATOMS: atom_id res chain seq x y z
N CYS A 1 2.37 10.07 10.94
CA CYS A 1 3.40 9.12 11.39
C CYS A 1 3.68 9.35 12.86
N PRO A 2 3.34 8.40 13.75
CA PRO A 2 3.76 8.47 15.14
C PRO A 2 5.28 8.24 15.24
N GLU A 3 5.94 8.90 16.19
CA GLU A 3 7.39 8.78 16.42
C GLU A 3 7.85 7.33 16.65
N THR A 4 6.93 6.48 17.13
CA THR A 4 7.16 5.05 17.38
C THR A 4 7.35 4.22 16.11
N ARG A 5 6.96 4.72 14.93
CA ARG A 5 7.03 3.98 13.66
C ARG A 5 8.25 4.41 12.86
N LYS A 6 9.41 3.82 13.18
CA LYS A 6 10.70 4.13 12.54
C LYS A 6 10.62 3.98 11.02
N GLY A 7 11.08 5.01 10.28
CA GLY A 7 11.05 5.01 8.81
C GLY A 7 9.70 5.39 8.19
N CYS A 8 8.69 5.73 9.01
CA CYS A 8 7.41 6.25 8.53
C CYS A 8 7.58 7.67 7.99
N SER A 9 6.97 7.95 6.84
CA SER A 9 6.88 9.28 6.26
C SER A 9 5.50 9.49 5.63
N PRO A 10 4.88 10.67 5.76
CA PRO A 10 3.57 10.92 5.11
C PRO A 10 3.66 11.07 3.59
N ALA A 11 4.86 10.98 3.00
CA ALA A 11 5.07 11.18 1.57
C ALA A 11 4.33 10.13 0.71
N GLN A 12 3.75 10.61 -0.39
CA GLN A 12 3.09 9.81 -1.43
C GLN A 12 4.04 9.71 -2.61
N SER A 13 5.02 8.81 -2.53
CA SER A 13 6.10 8.69 -3.53
C SER A 13 5.80 7.67 -4.62
N ALA A 14 4.93 6.69 -4.34
CA ALA A 14 4.51 5.71 -5.33
C ALA A 14 3.68 6.34 -6.44
N ALA A 15 3.84 5.83 -7.66
CA ALA A 15 2.95 6.18 -8.75
C ALA A 15 1.50 5.82 -8.40
N VAL A 16 0.54 6.64 -8.81
CA VAL A 16 -0.88 6.34 -8.61
C VAL A 16 -1.38 5.34 -9.65
N THR A 17 -2.45 4.63 -9.34
CA THR A 17 -3.20 3.84 -10.32
C THR A 17 -4.67 4.20 -10.27
N VAL A 18 -5.29 4.32 -11.45
CA VAL A 18 -6.67 4.81 -11.58
C VAL A 18 -7.53 3.76 -12.24
N ILE A 19 -8.72 3.54 -11.68
CA ILE A 19 -9.84 2.85 -12.31
C ILE A 19 -11.05 3.81 -12.34
N PRO A 20 -12.14 3.52 -13.08
CA PRO A 20 -13.33 4.37 -13.04
C PRO A 20 -13.81 4.63 -11.61
N GLY A 21 -13.90 5.90 -11.22
CA GLY A 21 -14.36 6.32 -9.90
C GLY A 21 -13.26 6.42 -8.83
N VAL A 22 -12.10 5.77 -8.99
CA VAL A 22 -11.14 5.57 -7.88
C VAL A 22 -9.68 5.80 -8.30
N VAL A 23 -8.93 6.54 -7.47
CA VAL A 23 -7.46 6.67 -7.53
C VAL A 23 -6.82 5.94 -6.36
N PHE A 24 -6.00 4.94 -6.62
CA PHE A 24 -5.18 4.27 -5.62
C PHE A 24 -3.83 4.96 -5.46
N SER A 25 -3.46 5.24 -4.21
CA SER A 25 -2.21 5.91 -3.84
C SER A 25 -1.54 5.15 -2.71
N GLY A 26 -0.31 4.72 -2.96
CA GLY A 26 0.56 4.08 -1.97
C GLY A 26 1.48 5.09 -1.31
N SER A 27 1.71 4.93 -0.02
CA SER A 27 2.45 5.90 0.77
C SER A 27 3.60 5.30 1.56
N LEU A 28 4.57 6.15 1.90
CA LEU A 28 5.70 5.76 2.74
C LEU A 28 5.30 5.51 4.20
N ASP A 29 4.07 5.88 4.60
CA ASP A 29 3.52 5.55 5.90
C ASP A 29 2.97 4.12 5.92
N GLY A 30 2.99 3.41 4.78
CA GLY A 30 2.57 2.03 4.63
C GLY A 30 1.08 1.86 4.36
N HIS A 31 0.33 2.95 4.27
CA HIS A 31 -1.06 2.89 3.84
C HIS A 31 -1.18 2.83 2.32
N LEU A 32 -2.08 1.98 1.86
CA LEU A 32 -2.66 2.04 0.53
C LEU A 32 -4.04 2.68 0.65
N ARG A 33 -4.25 3.81 -0.03
CA ARG A 33 -5.51 4.57 0.02
C ARG A 33 -6.19 4.57 -1.33
N ALA A 34 -7.52 4.56 -1.30
CA ALA A 34 -8.36 4.81 -2.44
C ALA A 34 -9.04 6.17 -2.27
N HIS A 35 -8.92 7.01 -3.29
CA HIS A 35 -9.53 8.33 -3.34
C HIS A 35 -10.64 8.35 -4.39
N SER A 36 -11.73 9.03 -4.09
CA SER A 36 -12.77 9.33 -5.07
C SER A 36 -12.22 10.25 -6.15
N THR A 37 -12.42 9.88 -7.42
CA THR A 37 -12.04 10.73 -8.56
C THR A 37 -12.89 12.00 -8.68
N ALA A 38 -14.04 12.09 -8.00
CA ALA A 38 -14.94 13.24 -8.08
C ALA A 38 -14.50 14.42 -7.21
N ASP A 39 -13.95 14.13 -6.03
CA ASP A 39 -13.70 15.12 -4.96
C ASP A 39 -12.39 14.88 -4.19
N GLY A 40 -11.65 13.82 -4.50
CA GLY A 40 -10.36 13.50 -3.88
C GLY A 40 -10.43 12.93 -2.46
N ARG A 41 -11.63 12.81 -1.88
CA ARG A 41 -11.78 12.27 -0.51
C ARG A 41 -11.36 10.80 -0.47
N VAL A 42 -10.77 10.39 0.65
CA VAL A 42 -10.45 8.98 0.91
C VAL A 42 -11.76 8.20 1.07
N ILE A 43 -11.91 7.13 0.31
CA ILE A 43 -13.07 6.22 0.35
C ILE A 43 -12.72 4.84 0.89
N TRP A 44 -11.43 4.50 0.92
CA TRP A 44 -10.90 3.29 1.53
C TRP A 44 -9.44 3.52 1.93
N ASP A 45 -9.04 2.96 3.06
CA ASP A 45 -7.69 3.06 3.60
C ASP A 45 -7.32 1.73 4.24
N PHE A 46 -6.15 1.20 3.87
CA PHE A 46 -5.62 -0.04 4.41
C PHE A 46 -4.17 0.13 4.86
N ASP A 47 -3.94 -0.05 6.17
CA ASP A 47 -2.60 -0.07 6.74
C ASP A 47 -1.91 -1.40 6.41
N THR A 48 -0.91 -1.35 5.54
CA THR A 48 -0.12 -2.53 5.19
C THR A 48 1.01 -2.81 6.17
N ALA A 49 1.49 -1.85 7.00
CA ALA A 49 2.63 -2.13 7.87
C ALA A 49 2.20 -2.81 9.18
N ARG A 50 1.86 -4.09 9.01
CA ARG A 50 1.49 -5.06 10.05
C ARG A 50 1.92 -6.45 9.63
N GLU A 51 1.80 -7.39 10.56
CA GLU A 51 2.01 -8.82 10.29
C GLU A 51 0.85 -9.42 9.49
N PHE A 52 1.18 -10.40 8.64
CA PHE A 52 0.27 -11.17 7.81
C PHE A 52 0.57 -12.66 7.89
N THR A 53 -0.48 -13.46 8.05
CA THR A 53 -0.44 -14.87 7.65
C THR A 53 -0.53 -14.93 6.13
N THR A 54 0.52 -15.43 5.47
CA THR A 54 0.56 -15.52 4.01
C THR A 54 0.07 -16.87 3.52
N VAL A 55 -0.27 -16.95 2.23
CA VAL A 55 -0.84 -18.16 1.60
C VAL A 55 0.10 -19.36 1.57
N ASN A 56 1.42 -19.14 1.65
CA ASN A 56 2.42 -20.21 1.73
C ASN A 56 2.84 -20.53 3.17
N GLY A 57 2.21 -19.92 4.17
CA GLY A 57 2.49 -20.15 5.59
C GLY A 57 3.73 -19.46 6.14
N VAL A 58 4.46 -18.68 5.33
CA VAL A 58 5.63 -17.92 5.80
C VAL A 58 5.18 -16.59 6.42
N SER A 59 5.77 -16.17 7.54
CA SER A 59 5.43 -14.87 8.13
C SER A 59 5.75 -13.73 7.16
N GLY A 60 4.78 -12.84 6.96
CA GLY A 60 4.93 -11.65 6.14
C GLY A 60 4.66 -10.39 6.95
N HIS A 61 5.41 -9.33 6.70
CA HIS A 61 5.18 -8.01 7.28
C HIS A 61 5.17 -6.98 6.14
N GLY A 62 4.21 -6.05 6.13
CA GLY A 62 4.25 -4.93 5.18
C GLY A 62 5.04 -3.75 5.70
N GLY A 63 5.35 -2.79 4.85
CA GLY A 63 6.12 -1.60 5.19
C GLY A 63 5.70 -0.42 4.35
N ALA A 64 6.67 0.39 3.95
CA ALA A 64 6.44 1.53 3.07
C ALA A 64 6.02 1.06 1.67
N ILE A 65 5.28 1.91 0.95
CA ILE A 65 4.93 1.73 -0.46
C ILE A 65 5.50 2.92 -1.24
N ASN A 66 6.50 2.67 -2.11
CA ASN A 66 7.27 3.74 -2.77
C ASN A 66 7.40 3.58 -4.29
N GLY A 67 7.61 2.37 -4.80
CA GLY A 67 7.95 2.14 -6.20
C GLY A 67 6.74 2.17 -7.15
N PRO A 68 6.64 1.26 -8.14
CA PRO A 68 5.55 1.29 -9.10
C PRO A 68 4.19 1.33 -8.40
N GLY A 69 3.22 1.92 -9.10
CA GLY A 69 1.87 2.02 -8.59
C GLY A 69 1.20 0.66 -8.41
N PRO A 70 0.13 0.61 -7.62
CA PRO A 70 -0.68 -0.60 -7.46
C PRO A 70 -1.17 -1.13 -8.82
N THR A 71 -0.95 -2.39 -9.14
CA THR A 71 -1.36 -2.94 -10.45
C THR A 71 -2.77 -3.50 -10.38
N THR A 72 -3.63 -3.17 -11.34
CA THR A 72 -4.95 -3.79 -11.50
C THR A 72 -4.94 -4.84 -12.61
N ALA A 73 -5.42 -6.06 -12.32
CA ALA A 73 -5.57 -7.12 -13.32
C ALA A 73 -6.66 -8.11 -12.88
N GLY A 74 -7.49 -8.57 -13.82
CA GLY A 74 -8.47 -9.63 -13.55
C GLY A 74 -9.48 -9.32 -12.45
N GLY A 75 -9.86 -8.04 -12.28
CA GLY A 75 -10.76 -7.61 -11.19
C GLY A 75 -10.09 -7.49 -9.82
N MET A 76 -8.76 -7.64 -9.75
CA MET A 76 -7.97 -7.54 -8.52
C MET A 76 -7.01 -6.36 -8.55
N LEU A 77 -6.58 -5.94 -7.36
CA LEU A 77 -5.55 -4.92 -7.12
C LEU A 77 -4.35 -5.55 -6.41
N PHE A 78 -3.14 -5.28 -6.89
CA PHE A 78 -1.90 -5.83 -6.36
C PHE A 78 -0.93 -4.72 -5.96
N VAL A 79 -0.28 -4.83 -4.80
CA VAL A 79 0.72 -3.84 -4.34
C VAL A 79 1.85 -4.51 -3.57
N ASN A 80 3.09 -4.10 -3.87
CA ASN A 80 4.25 -4.47 -3.06
C ASN A 80 4.37 -3.53 -1.85
N SER A 81 4.63 -4.11 -0.68
CA SER A 81 4.81 -3.38 0.56
C SER A 81 6.09 -3.83 1.27
N GLY A 82 6.99 -2.89 1.53
CA GLY A 82 8.27 -3.16 2.19
C GLY A 82 9.53 -2.63 1.50
N TYR A 83 9.58 -1.34 1.20
CA TYR A 83 10.73 -0.70 0.54
C TYR A 83 11.95 -0.43 1.47
N GLY A 84 12.28 -1.41 2.32
CA GLY A 84 13.35 -1.29 3.32
C GLY A 84 14.74 -1.06 2.72
N PHE A 85 14.99 -1.51 1.48
CA PHE A 85 16.26 -1.30 0.78
C PHE A 85 16.56 0.18 0.49
N LEU A 86 15.57 1.07 0.57
CA LEU A 86 15.71 2.52 0.48
C LEU A 86 15.77 3.20 1.85
N GLY A 87 15.94 2.44 2.94
CA GLY A 87 15.94 2.97 4.31
C GLY A 87 14.56 3.32 4.85
N GLN A 88 13.50 2.88 4.18
CA GLN A 88 12.10 3.11 4.59
C GLN A 88 11.61 1.96 5.47
N MET A 89 10.33 1.97 5.87
CA MET A 89 9.77 0.83 6.59
C MET A 89 9.90 -0.45 5.76
N ALA A 90 10.61 -1.42 6.33
CA ALA A 90 10.85 -2.72 5.71
C ALA A 90 9.59 -3.59 5.73
N GLY A 91 9.55 -4.53 4.80
CA GLY A 91 8.49 -5.50 4.64
C GLY A 91 8.83 -6.46 3.51
N ASN A 92 8.03 -7.49 3.33
CA ASN A 92 8.30 -8.57 2.40
C ASN A 92 7.01 -9.14 1.78
N VAL A 93 5.94 -8.34 1.69
CA VAL A 93 4.64 -8.82 1.22
C VAL A 93 4.24 -8.20 -0.12
N LEU A 94 3.64 -9.05 -0.96
CA LEU A 94 2.79 -8.65 -2.08
C LEU A 94 1.34 -8.86 -1.62
N LEU A 95 0.56 -7.79 -1.58
CA LEU A 95 -0.84 -7.85 -1.19
C LEU A 95 -1.73 -7.88 -2.42
N ALA A 96 -2.83 -8.62 -2.32
CA ALA A 96 -3.82 -8.80 -3.36
C ALA A 96 -5.21 -8.53 -2.78
N PHE A 97 -5.97 -7.64 -3.43
CA PHE A 97 -7.31 -7.23 -2.99
C PHE A 97 -8.33 -7.56 -4.09
N ALA A 98 -9.50 -8.01 -3.66
CA ALA A 98 -10.67 -8.21 -4.51
C ALA A 98 -11.86 -7.44 -3.91
N PRO A 99 -12.83 -7.00 -4.74
CA PRO A 99 -14.13 -6.58 -4.23
C PRO A 99 -14.82 -7.74 -3.51
N GLU A 100 -15.66 -7.42 -2.53
CA GLU A 100 -16.56 -8.38 -1.88
C GLU A 100 -17.59 -8.97 -2.86
#